data_AF-A0A2S9BR81-F1
#
_entry.id   AF-A0A2S9BR81-F1
#
_cell.length_a   1.000
_cell.length_b   1.000
_cell.length_c   1.000
_cell.angle_alpha   90.00
_cell.angle_beta   90.00
_cell.angle_gamma   90.00
#
_symmetry.space_group_name_H-M   'P 1'
#
loop_
_entity.id
_entity.type
_entity.pdbx_description
1 polymer ?
#
loop_
_entity_poly.entity_id
_entity_poly.type
_entity_poly.pdbx_seq_one_letter_code
_entity_poly.pdbx_strand_id
1 'polypeptide(L)' 'MQEVWPYISAMWTTLALLAGGYARTRNRSAFIWFLLTLFFGPIAVFFLVIMDPAQTQHAAETPPVTERRPAG' A
#
# COMPACT_ATOMS: atom_id res chain seq x y z
N MET A 1 7.90 -32.25 -19.01
CA MET A 1 8.14 -31.15 -18.04
C MET A 1 7.35 -29.91 -18.46
N GLN A 2 6.01 -29.91 -18.33
CA GLN A 2 5.15 -28.88 -18.96
C GLN A 2 3.94 -28.44 -18.10
N GLU A 3 4.02 -28.49 -16.76
CA GLU A 3 2.92 -28.03 -15.88
C GLU A 3 3.34 -26.98 -14.83
N VAL A 4 4.49 -26.31 -15.00
CA VAL A 4 4.97 -25.31 -14.02
C VAL A 4 4.30 -23.93 -14.12
N TRP A 5 3.75 -23.61 -15.30
CA TRP A 5 3.11 -22.33 -15.59
C TRP A 5 1.99 -21.92 -14.61
N PRO A 6 1.01 -22.77 -14.27
CA PRO A 6 -0.03 -22.39 -13.32
C PRO A 6 0.51 -22.08 -11.93
N TYR A 7 1.51 -22.82 -11.44
CA TYR A 7 2.12 -22.56 -10.13
C TYR A 7 2.83 -21.21 -10.07
N ILE A 8 3.51 -20.81 -11.15
CA ILE A 8 4.18 -19.51 -11.23
C ILE A 8 3.15 -18.38 -11.17
N SER A 9 2.04 -18.49 -11.91
CA SER A 9 0.97 -17.48 -11.89
C SER A 9 0.25 -17.38 -10.53
N ALA A 10 0.02 -18.52 -9.88
CA ALA A 10 -0.59 -18.57 -8.54
C ALA A 10 0.34 -17.94 -7.50
N MET A 11 1.62 -18.34 -7.46
CA MET A 11 2.63 -17.76 -6.57
C MET A 11 2.79 -16.26 -6.77
N TRP A 12 2.81 -15.80 -8.03
CA TRP A 12 2.88 -14.38 -8.36
C TRP A 12 1.67 -13.58 -7.87
N THR A 13 0.47 -14.10 -8.11
CA THR A 13 -0.78 -13.44 -7.70
C THR A 13 -0.91 -13.43 -6.18
N THR A 14 -0.54 -14.53 -5.51
CA THR A 14 -0.46 -14.61 -4.05
C THR A 14 0.53 -13.59 -3.48
N LEU A 15 1.73 -13.45 -4.07
CA LEU A 15 2.71 -12.42 -3.68
C LEU A 15 2.15 -11.01 -3.84
N ALA A 16 1.46 -10.73 -4.95
CA ALA A 16 0.83 -9.44 -5.18
C ALA A 16 -0.25 -9.14 -4.13
N LEU A 17 -1.12 -10.10 -3.82
CA LEU A 17 -2.11 -9.96 -2.75
C LEU A 17 -1.46 -9.72 -1.38
N LEU A 18 -0.41 -10.48 -1.06
CA LEU A 18 0.32 -10.34 0.22
C LEU A 18 0.93 -8.94 0.36
N ALA A 19 1.56 -8.43 -0.71
CA ALA A 19 2.15 -7.09 -0.73
C ALA A 19 1.10 -5.99 -0.54
N GLY A 20 -0.05 -6.09 -1.21
CA GLY A 20 -1.17 -5.18 -1.03
C GLY A 20 -1.77 -5.24 0.40
N GLY A 21 -1.94 -6.43 0.95
CA GLY A 21 -2.40 -6.65 2.32
C GLY A 21 -1.43 -6.07 3.37
N TYR A 22 -0.13 -6.27 3.18
CA TYR A 22 0.92 -5.73 4.03
C TYR A 22 0.99 -4.19 3.96
N ALA A 23 0.75 -3.59 2.79
CA ALA A 23 0.64 -2.14 2.68
C ALA A 23 -0.56 -1.59 3.47
N ARG A 24 -1.69 -2.33 3.53
CA ARG A 24 -2.89 -1.93 4.27
C ARG A 24 -2.64 -1.81 5.78
N THR A 25 -1.84 -2.72 6.35
CA THR A 25 -1.51 -2.69 7.79
C THR A 25 -0.62 -1.51 8.17
N ARG A 26 0.06 -0.91 7.19
CA ARG A 26 0.95 0.27 7.34
C ARG A 26 0.28 1.59 6.95
N ASN A 27 -1.07 1.63 6.91
CA ASN A 27 -1.85 2.81 6.53
C ASN A 27 -1.56 3.34 5.11
N ARG A 28 -1.02 2.49 4.23
CA ARG A 28 -0.73 2.81 2.82
C ARG A 28 -1.81 2.27 1.88
N SER A 29 -1.86 2.83 0.67
CA SER A 29 -2.81 2.40 -0.37
C SER A 29 -2.52 0.97 -0.84
N ALA A 30 -3.29 0.02 -0.30
CA ALA A 30 -3.20 -1.40 -0.63
C ALA A 30 -3.38 -1.69 -2.12
N PHE A 31 -4.26 -0.93 -2.79
CA PHE A 31 -4.58 -1.12 -4.20
C PHE A 31 -3.42 -0.71 -5.12
N ILE A 32 -2.74 0.40 -4.80
CA ILE A 32 -1.57 0.87 -5.55
C ILE A 32 -0.43 -0.14 -5.44
N TRP A 33 -0.15 -0.63 -4.23
CA TRP A 33 0.92 -1.60 -3.99
C TRP A 33 0.62 -2.99 -4.56
N PHE A 34 -0.66 -3.39 -4.57
CA PHE A 34 -1.12 -4.59 -5.28
C PHE A 34 -0.87 -4.49 -6.78
N LEU A 35 -1.32 -3.40 -7.43
CA LEU A 35 -1.10 -3.17 -8.87
C LEU A 35 0.38 -3.10 -9.22
N LEU A 36 1.19 -2.39 -8.40
CA LEU A 36 2.63 -2.32 -8.58
C LEU A 36 3.25 -3.72 -8.57
N THR A 37 2.90 -4.55 -7.59
CA THR A 37 3.45 -5.92 -7.48
C THR A 37 2.92 -6.83 -8.58
N LEU A 38 1.70 -6.63 -9.05
CA LEU A 38 1.15 -7.41 -10.15
C LEU A 38 1.87 -7.14 -11.48
N PHE A 39 2.23 -5.87 -11.76
CA PHE A 39 2.89 -5.45 -13.01
C PHE A 39 4.41 -5.53 -12.97
N PHE A 40 5.05 -5.11 -11.87
CA PHE A 40 6.52 -5.10 -11.72
C PHE A 40 7.05 -6.35 -10.99
N GLY A 41 6.18 -7.14 -10.36
CA GLY A 41 6.57 -8.36 -9.70
C GLY A 41 7.32 -8.17 -8.39
N PRO A 42 8.27 -9.07 -8.06
CA PRO A 42 9.01 -9.02 -6.81
C PRO A 42 9.83 -7.73 -6.64
N ILE A 43 10.13 -7.02 -7.73
CA ILE A 43 10.80 -5.71 -7.70
C ILE A 43 9.96 -4.70 -6.92
N ALA A 44 8.63 -4.70 -7.09
CA ALA A 44 7.75 -3.82 -6.34
C ALA A 44 7.80 -4.12 -4.84
N VAL A 45 7.84 -5.41 -4.44
CA VAL A 45 7.96 -5.80 -3.03
C VAL A 45 9.28 -5.33 -2.44
N PHE A 46 10.36 -5.39 -3.22
CA PHE A 46 11.67 -4.88 -2.81
C PHE A 46 11.62 -3.38 -2.50
N PHE A 47 10.97 -2.59 -3.37
CA PHE A 47 10.71 -1.18 -3.12
C PHE A 47 9.76 -0.97 -1.94
N LEU A 48 8.76 -1.83 -1.74
CA LEU A 48 7.82 -1.77 -0.60
C LEU A 48 8.56 -1.86 0.72
N VAL A 49 9.51 -2.78 0.82
CA VAL A 49 10.29 -3.04 2.03
C VAL A 49 11.33 -1.94 2.27
N ILE A 50 11.96 -1.41 1.22
CA ILE A 50 13.01 -0.37 1.34
C ILE A 50 12.41 1.02 1.55
N MET A 51 11.29 1.34 0.88
CA MET A 51 10.64 2.63 1.01
C MET A 51 9.83 2.69 2.31
N ASP A 52 10.36 3.39 3.31
CA ASP A 52 9.68 3.71 4.56
C ASP A 52 8.25 4.23 4.30
N PRO A 53 7.23 3.84 5.10
CA PRO A 53 5.86 4.31 4.97
C PRO A 53 5.79 5.83 4.78
N ALA A 54 5.34 6.22 3.58
CA ALA A 54 5.02 7.58 3.25
C ALA A 54 3.85 7.91 4.15
N GLN A 55 4.12 8.66 5.23
CA GLN A 55 3.07 9.26 6.02
C GLN A 55 2.22 10.07 5.06
N THR A 56 1.03 9.55 4.75
CA THR A 56 0.04 10.34 4.03
C THR A 56 -0.26 11.55 4.90
N GLN A 57 0.05 12.70 4.32
CA GLN A 57 -0.05 14.04 4.85
C GLN A 57 -1.54 14.43 5.02
N HIS A 58 -2.27 13.78 5.92
CA HIS A 58 -3.61 14.23 6.35
C HIS A 58 -3.57 14.95 7.70
N ALA A 59 -2.40 15.41 8.14
CA ALA A 59 -2.26 16.24 9.34
C ALA A 59 -2.35 17.75 9.05
N ALA A 60 -2.50 18.17 7.78
CA ALA A 60 -2.40 19.58 7.37
C ALA A 60 -3.73 20.21 6.89
N GLU A 61 -4.87 19.53 7.02
CA GLU A 61 -6.19 20.10 6.67
C GLU A 61 -7.10 20.34 7.89
N THR A 62 -6.53 20.48 9.08
CA THR A 62 -7.24 21.13 10.18
C THR A 62 -6.60 22.49 10.43
N PRO A 63 -7.17 23.59 9.91
CA PRO A 63 -6.98 24.88 10.56
C PRO A 63 -7.34 24.69 12.04
N PRO A 64 -6.55 25.24 12.98
CA PRO A 64 -6.80 25.08 14.39
C PRO A 64 -8.22 25.52 14.71
N VAL A 65 -8.79 24.94 15.76
CA VAL A 65 -9.97 25.45 16.45
C VAL A 65 -9.67 26.89 16.87
N THR A 66 -9.85 27.83 15.93
CA THR A 66 -9.93 29.25 16.19
C THR A 66 -11.41 29.52 16.37
N GLU A 67 -11.80 29.50 17.64
CA GLU A 67 -12.64 30.58 18.16
C GLU A 67 -14.11 30.57 17.70
N ARG A 68 -14.87 29.56 18.14
CA ARG A 68 -16.27 29.79 18.52
C ARG A 68 -16.38 29.91 20.04
N ARG A 69 -15.80 30.99 20.56
CA ARG A 69 -16.13 31.53 21.88
C ARG A 69 -17.63 31.89 21.86
N PRO A 70 -18.45 31.41 22.82
CA PRO A 70 -19.84 31.86 22.91
C PRO A 70 -19.82 33.35 23.31
N ALA A 71 -20.24 34.22 22.39
CA ALA A 71 -20.68 35.56 22.77
C ALA A 71 -22.00 35.37 23.56
N GLY A 72 -22.02 35.92 24.77
CA GLY A 72 -23.09 35.74 25.76
C GLY A 72 -24.42 36.39 25.41
#